data_AF-A0A350CNH1-F1
#
_entry.id   AF-A0A350CNH1-F1
#
_cell.length_a   1.000
_cell.length_b   1.000
_cell.length_c   1.000
_cell.angle_alpha   90.00
_cell.angle_beta   90.00
_cell.angle_gamma   90.00
#
_symmetry.space_group_name_H-M   'P 1'
#
loop_
_entity.id
_entity.type
_entity.pdbx_description
1 polymer ?
#
loop_
_entity_poly.entity_id
_entity_poly.type
_entity_poly.pdbx_seq_one_letter_code
_entity_poly.pdbx_strand_id
1 'polypeptide(L)' 'HYGHKLEMDIECTISPAKMAEVLAPYRNPDGLPVSLRVAPQGIPCVLQLGDEWRVAPSDALKHALELNLGAKDVAVEY' A
#
# COMPACT_ATOMS: atom_id res chain seq x y z
N HIS A 1 -17.61 -9.00 -5.54
CA HIS A 1 -16.75 -8.06 -6.27
C HIS A 1 -15.48 -7.90 -5.46
N TYR A 2 -14.44 -8.65 -5.82
CA TYR A 2 -13.12 -8.48 -5.21
C TYR A 2 -12.52 -7.23 -5.84
N GLY A 3 -11.96 -6.34 -5.01
CA GLY A 3 -11.25 -5.16 -5.52
C GLY A 3 -10.17 -5.53 -6.53
N HIS A 4 -9.75 -4.57 -7.34
CA HIS A 4 -8.69 -4.73 -8.34
C HIS A 4 -7.31 -4.37 -7.80
N LYS A 5 -7.22 -3.44 -6.84
CA LYS A 5 -5.96 -3.04 -6.17
C LYS A 5 -6.21 -2.34 -4.83
N LEU A 6 -5.21 -2.36 -3.97
CA LEU A 6 -5.12 -1.49 -2.79
C LEU A 6 -4.27 -0.27 -3.16
N GLU A 7 -4.84 0.93 -3.06
CA GLU A 7 -4.14 2.18 -3.35
C GLU A 7 -4.10 3.11 -2.14
N MET A 8 -2.98 3.81 -1.95
CA MET A 8 -2.78 4.70 -0.81
C MET A 8 -1.81 5.84 -1.12
N ASP A 9 -1.99 6.97 -0.45
CA ASP A 9 -1.05 8.09 -0.47
C ASP A 9 0.01 7.88 0.61
N ILE A 10 1.28 7.94 0.22
CA ILE A 10 2.39 7.90 1.18
C ILE A 10 3.41 9.00 0.89
N GLU A 11 4.10 9.46 1.93
CA GLU A 11 5.21 10.38 1.76
C GLU A 11 6.42 9.68 1.14
N CYS A 12 7.17 10.40 0.29
CA CYS A 12 8.34 9.86 -0.43
C CYS A 12 9.58 9.63 0.44
N THR A 13 9.44 9.76 1.77
CA THR A 13 10.49 9.60 2.77
C THR A 13 10.55 8.17 3.32
N ILE A 14 9.56 7.34 3.02
CA ILE A 14 9.45 5.97 3.53
C ILE A 14 10.45 5.05 2.83
N SER A 15 11.26 4.34 3.61
CA SER A 15 12.17 3.35 3.06
C SER A 15 11.41 2.10 2.56
N PRO A 16 11.84 1.48 1.45
CA PRO A 16 11.24 0.24 0.97
C PRO A 16 11.25 -0.89 2.02
N ALA A 17 12.27 -0.93 2.88
CA ALA A 17 12.38 -1.91 3.95
C ALA A 17 11.28 -1.76 5.01
N LYS A 18 10.94 -0.53 5.42
CA LYS A 18 9.87 -0.30 6.39
C LYS A 18 8.51 -0.65 5.81
N MET A 19 8.30 -0.34 4.54
CA MET A 19 7.08 -0.72 3.82
C MET A 19 6.93 -2.24 3.74
N ALA A 20 8.00 -2.96 3.41
CA ALA A 20 8.01 -4.42 3.39
C ALA A 20 7.69 -5.01 4.78
N GLU A 21 8.26 -4.45 5.85
CA GLU A 21 7.98 -4.87 7.24
C GLU A 21 6.50 -4.71 7.62
N VAL A 22 5.88 -3.59 7.25
CA VAL A 22 4.46 -3.31 7.56
C VAL A 22 3.52 -4.17 6.73
N LEU A 23 3.85 -4.43 5.46
CA LEU A 23 3.00 -5.21 4.54
C LEU A 23 3.14 -6.73 4.72
N ALA A 24 4.31 -7.22 5.15
CA ALA A 24 4.62 -8.65 5.23
C ALA A 24 3.58 -9.48 6.01
N PRO A 25 3.05 -9.04 7.17
CA PRO A 25 2.06 -9.81 7.93
C PRO A 25 0.71 -9.97 7.22
N TYR A 26 0.42 -9.09 6.25
CA TYR A 26 -0.85 -9.05 5.53
C TYR A 26 -0.75 -9.62 4.13
N ARG A 27 0.41 -10.20 3.76
CA ARG A 27 0.60 -10.80 2.44
C ARG A 27 -0.37 -11.96 2.24
N ASN A 28 -1.06 -11.93 1.11
CA ASN A 28 -1.97 -12.97 0.69
C ASN A 28 -1.80 -13.18 -0.82
N PRO A 29 -1.42 -14.38 -1.29
CA PRO A 29 -1.28 -14.68 -2.72
C PRO A 29 -2.53 -14.38 -3.55
N ASP A 30 -3.72 -14.56 -2.97
CA ASP A 30 -5.01 -14.27 -3.60
C ASP A 30 -5.51 -12.83 -3.30
N GLY A 31 -4.65 -12.02 -2.69
CA GLY A 31 -4.92 -10.64 -2.31
C GLY A 31 -4.80 -9.65 -3.47
N LEU A 32 -4.98 -8.38 -3.11
CA LEU A 32 -4.96 -7.26 -4.03
C LEU A 32 -3.52 -6.78 -4.26
N PRO A 33 -3.13 -6.46 -5.50
CA PRO A 33 -1.86 -5.79 -5.76
C PRO A 33 -1.84 -4.43 -5.07
N VAL A 34 -0.65 -4.02 -4.60
CA VAL A 34 -0.45 -2.77 -3.87
C VAL A 34 0.08 -1.68 -4.81
N SER A 35 -0.61 -0.55 -4.84
CA SER A 35 -0.21 0.67 -5.55
C SER A 35 -0.07 1.83 -4.57
N LEU A 36 0.90 2.70 -4.82
CA LEU A 36 1.25 3.82 -3.94
C LEU A 36 1.25 5.09 -4.76
N ARG A 37 0.47 6.07 -4.33
CA ARG A 37 0.51 7.43 -4.85
C ARG A 37 1.55 8.21 -4.05
N VAL A 38 2.58 8.66 -4.74
CA VAL A 38 3.73 9.35 -4.16
C VAL A 38 4.08 10.58 -5.00
N ALA A 39 4.66 11.61 -4.39
CA ALA A 39 5.06 12.82 -5.09
C ALA A 39 6.56 13.16 -4.88
N PRO A 40 7.50 12.34 -5.39
CA PRO A 40 8.92 12.61 -5.20
C PRO A 40 9.28 13.95 -5.83
N GLN A 41 9.88 14.84 -5.04
CA GLN A 41 10.22 16.21 -5.47
C GLN A 41 8.99 16.99 -6.00
N GLY A 42 7.79 16.67 -5.53
CA GLY A 42 6.54 17.31 -5.93
C GLY A 42 5.96 16.82 -7.26
N ILE A 43 6.55 15.80 -7.90
CA ILE A 43 6.03 15.21 -9.15
C ILE A 43 5.16 14.01 -8.80
N PRO A 44 3.83 14.04 -9.08
CA PRO A 44 2.94 12.91 -8.79
C PRO A 44 3.29 11.68 -9.62
N CYS A 45 3.46 10.54 -8.95
CA CYS A 45 3.78 9.25 -9.54
C CYS A 45 2.95 8.16 -8.85
N VAL A 46 2.61 7.11 -9.60
CA VAL A 46 2.06 5.86 -9.04
C VAL A 46 3.15 4.81 -9.09
N LEU A 47 3.51 4.28 -7.93
CA LEU A 47 4.41 3.14 -7.80
C LEU A 47 3.58 1.89 -7.56
N GLN A 48 3.71 0.93 -8.47
CA GLN A 48 3.14 -0.41 -8.28
C GLN A 48 4.21 -1.33 -7.69
N LEU A 49 3.88 -2.01 -6.60
CA LEU A 49 4.77 -3.03 -6.05
C LEU A 49 4.76 -4.27 -6.95
N GLY A 50 5.84 -5.06 -6.92
CA GLY A 50 5.95 -6.28 -7.70
C GLY A 50 4.79 -7.26 -7.42
N ASP A 51 4.48 -8.13 -8.37
CA ASP A 51 3.28 -9.00 -8.34
C ASP A 51 3.14 -9.89 -7.10
N GLU A 52 4.26 -10.14 -6.42
CA GLU A 52 4.34 -10.89 -5.17
C GLU A 52 3.78 -10.11 -3.96
N TRP A 53 3.72 -8.79 -4.04
CA TRP A 53 3.21 -7.89 -3.00
C TRP A 53 1.71 -7.71 -3.12
N ARG A 54 1.00 -8.79 -2.82
CA ARG A 54 -0.45 -8.82 -2.70
C ARG A 54 -0.88 -8.90 -1.25
N VAL A 55 -1.91 -8.14 -0.89
CA VAL A 55 -2.40 -8.08 0.50
C VAL A 55 -3.91 -8.25 0.56
N ALA A 56 -4.38 -8.89 1.63
CA ALA A 56 -5.81 -8.95 1.90
C ALA A 56 -6.27 -7.64 2.56
N PRO A 57 -7.26 -6.92 2.01
CA PRO A 57 -7.77 -5.70 2.63
C PRO A 57 -8.43 -6.04 3.97
N SER A 58 -8.04 -5.32 5.02
CA SER A 58 -8.60 -5.45 6.36
C SER A 58 -8.45 -4.14 7.12
N ASP A 59 -9.30 -3.93 8.13
CA ASP A 59 -9.21 -2.75 9.00
C ASP A 59 -7.88 -2.71 9.76
N ALA A 60 -7.34 -3.87 10.13
CA ALA A 60 -6.02 -4.01 10.75
C ALA A 60 -4.90 -3.52 9.83
N LEU A 61 -4.94 -3.91 8.55
CA LEU A 61 -3.99 -3.43 7.55
C LEU A 61 -4.10 -1.91 7.39
N LYS A 62 -5.32 -1.38 7.22
CA LYS A 62 -5.55 0.06 7.08
C LYS A 62 -4.95 0.84 8.27
N HIS A 63 -5.24 0.39 9.49
CA HIS A 63 -4.72 1.02 10.70
C HIS A 63 -3.18 0.93 10.78
N ALA A 64 -2.59 -0.21 10.39
CA ALA A 64 -1.14 -0.36 10.38
C ALA A 64 -0.45 0.57 9.36
N LEU A 65 -1.06 0.76 8.19
CA LEU A 65 -0.57 1.68 7.16
C LEU A 65 -0.65 3.14 7.63
N GLU A 66 -1.76 3.55 8.24
CA GLU A 66 -1.93 4.89 8.82
C GLU A 66 -0.89 5.14 9.93
N LEU A 67 -0.74 4.18 10.86
CA LEU A 67 0.12 4.34 12.04
C LEU A 67 1.61 4.29 11.71
N ASN A 68 2.04 3.37 10.84
CA ASN A 68 3.47 3.10 10.62
C ASN A 68 4.02 3.78 9.36
N LEU A 69 3.18 4.03 8.37
CA LEU A 69 3.57 4.63 7.10
C LEU A 69 2.99 6.03 6.92
N GLY A 70 2.14 6.51 7.85
CA GLY A 70 1.44 7.77 7.67
C GLY A 70 0.53 7.77 6.44
N ALA A 71 0.11 6.58 5.99
CA ALA A 71 -0.65 6.42 4.77
C ALA A 71 -1.99 7.15 4.88
N LYS A 72 -2.38 7.83 3.81
CA LYS A 72 -3.67 8.52 3.68
C LYS A 72 -4.44 7.95 2.50
N ASP A 73 -5.74 8.20 2.47
CA ASP A 73 -6.60 7.81 1.36
C ASP A 73 -6.42 6.35 0.92
N VAL A 74 -6.29 5.46 1.92
CA VAL A 74 -6.20 4.02 1.73
C VAL A 74 -7.54 3.54 1.18
N ALA A 75 -7.55 3.22 -0.11
CA ALA A 75 -8.72 2.84 -0.87
C ALA A 75 -8.55 1.45 -1.47
N VAL A 76 -9.64 0.68 -1.45
CA VAL A 76 -9.77 -0.53 -2.26
C VAL A 76 -10.52 -0.11 -3.52
N GLU A 77 -9.85 -0.16 -4.67
CA GLU A 77 -10.50 0.08 -5.96
C GLU A 77 -11.26 -1.19 -6.40
N TYR A 78 -12.49 -1.01 -6.90
CA TYR A 78 -13.43 -2.09 -7.29
C TYR A 78 -13.63 -2.19 -8.79
#